data_AF-A0A7T8GWF0-F1
#
_entry.id   AF-A0A7T8GWF0-F1
#
_cell.length_a   1.000
_cell.length_b   1.000
_cell.length_c   1.000
_cell.angle_alpha   90.00
_cell.angle_beta   90.00
_cell.angle_gamma   90.00
#
_symmetry.space_group_name_H-M   'P 1'
#
loop_
_entity.id
_entity.type
_entity.pdbx_description
1 polymer ?
#
loop_
_entity_poly.entity_id
_entity_poly.type
_entity_poly.pdbx_seq_one_letter_code
_entity_poly.pdbx_strand_id
1 'polypeptide(L)'
;MSSELEHRTAIIVAIRCGCAPKEIIDHFKFPKATVYSIAKSFKESEDIEEGFLTPERKTPDRFGAKLEFWPPSSPDLNPCDYYLWGVLERDTNKRAHNTVDSLKAAIIQAVAHAVGRFRHRVEAVIVKGGSWIE
;
A
#
# COMPACT_ATOMS: atom_id res chain seq x y z
N MET A 1 -5.40 24.18 3.60
CA MET A 1 -5.44 22.84 4.21
C MET A 1 -4.51 22.86 5.41
N SER A 2 -4.89 22.23 6.53
CA SER A 2 -4.26 22.50 7.85
C SER A 2 -2.83 21.93 7.94
N SER A 3 -1.85 22.76 8.26
CA SER A 3 -0.43 22.40 8.46
C SER A 3 -0.23 21.27 9.47
N GLU A 4 -1.18 21.08 10.38
CA GLU A 4 -1.16 19.99 11.34
C GLU A 4 -1.30 18.61 10.68
N LEU A 5 -2.13 18.48 9.63
CA LEU A 5 -2.33 17.20 8.94
C LEU A 5 -1.08 16.79 8.15
N GLU A 6 -0.35 17.77 7.62
CA GLU A 6 0.93 17.57 6.94
C GLU A 6 2.02 17.10 7.92
N HIS A 7 2.10 17.72 9.10
CA HIS A 7 3.03 17.29 10.17
C HIS A 7 2.76 15.85 10.65
N ARG A 8 1.48 15.50 10.85
CA ARG A 8 1.09 14.13 11.26
C ARG A 8 1.49 13.10 10.22
N THR A 9 1.25 13.40 8.95
CA THR A 9 1.64 12.53 7.82
C THR A 9 3.15 12.34 7.76
N ALA A 10 3.93 13.42 7.87
CA ALA A 10 5.39 13.37 7.84
C ALA A 10 5.97 12.50 8.96
N ILE A 11 5.42 12.60 10.19
CA ILE A 11 5.86 11.81 11.34
C ILE A 11 5.57 10.31 11.11
N ILE A 12 4.37 9.96 10.63
CA ILE A 12 3.99 8.57 10.35
C ILE A 12 4.90 7.96 9.28
N VAL A 13 5.18 8.70 8.20
CA VAL A 13 6.09 8.25 7.14
C VAL A 13 7.50 8.02 7.67
N ALA A 14 8.03 8.94 8.49
CA ALA A 14 9.36 8.79 9.07
C ALA A 14 9.46 7.57 10.00
N ILE A 15 8.43 7.30 10.81
CA ILE A 15 8.38 6.11 11.68
C ILE A 15 8.34 4.82 10.84
N ARG A 16 7.55 4.79 9.75
CA ARG A 16 7.52 3.65 8.81
C ARG A 16 8.86 3.42 8.11
N CYS A 17 9.64 4.47 7.91
CA CYS A 17 11.01 4.37 7.38
C CYS A 17 12.04 3.92 8.44
N GLY A 18 11.61 3.61 9.67
CA GLY A 18 12.48 3.15 10.74
C GLY A 18 13.19 4.26 11.51
N CYS A 19 12.85 5.53 11.30
CA CYS A 19 13.45 6.64 12.04
C CYS A 19 12.99 6.62 13.50
N ALA A 20 13.93 6.80 14.43
CA ALA A 20 13.61 6.91 15.85
C ALA A 20 12.88 8.25 16.13
N PRO A 21 11.91 8.30 17.07
CA PRO A 21 11.23 9.54 17.45
C PRO A 21 12.17 10.71 17.79
N LYS A 22 13.35 10.43 18.34
CA LYS A 22 14.37 11.44 18.65
C LYS A 22 14.99 12.07 17.39
N GLU A 23 15.23 11.25 16.35
CA GLU A 23 15.79 11.71 15.07
C GLU A 23 14.78 12.58 14.33
N ILE A 24 13.49 12.23 14.41
CA ILE A 24 12.40 13.03 13.83
C ILE A 24 12.30 14.40 14.51
N ILE A 25 12.38 14.45 15.84
CA ILE A 25 12.38 15.70 16.60
C ILE A 25 13.58 16.55 16.21
N ASP A 26 14.76 15.94 16.09
CA ASP A 26 15.97 16.71 15.78
C ASP A 26 16.00 17.23 14.34
N HIS A 27 15.56 16.42 13.38
CA HIS A 27 15.58 16.76 11.96
C HIS A 27 14.47 17.74 11.56
N PHE A 28 13.23 17.47 11.97
CA PHE A 28 12.06 18.26 11.56
C PHE A 28 11.64 19.33 12.57
N LYS A 29 12.28 19.36 13.75
CA LYS A 29 11.97 20.30 14.85
C LYS A 29 10.50 20.29 15.28
N PHE A 30 9.81 19.17 15.08
CA PHE A 30 8.42 19.01 15.49
C PHE A 30 8.28 18.94 17.02
N PRO A 31 7.12 19.33 17.58
CA PRO A 31 6.88 19.26 19.02
C PRO A 31 7.03 17.82 19.52
N LYS A 32 7.85 17.65 20.57
CA LYS A 32 8.11 16.34 21.19
C LYS A 32 6.82 15.59 21.54
N ALA A 33 5.84 16.28 22.12
CA ALA A 33 4.55 15.69 22.49
C ALA A 33 3.82 15.06 21.30
N THR A 34 3.85 15.72 20.14
CA THR A 34 3.19 15.26 18.90
C THR A 34 3.90 14.04 18.32
N VAL A 35 5.24 14.04 18.28
CA VAL A 35 6.00 12.91 17.73
C VAL A 35 5.79 11.65 18.58
N TYR A 36 5.84 11.79 19.91
CA TYR A 36 5.67 10.64 20.81
C TYR A 36 4.23 10.14 20.89
N SER A 37 3.21 11.00 20.81
CA SER A 37 1.81 10.55 20.78
C SER A 37 1.50 9.76 19.52
N ILE A 38 1.99 10.21 18.36
CA ILE A 38 1.82 9.52 17.08
C ILE A 38 2.59 8.20 17.08
N ALA A 39 3.85 8.18 17.56
CA ALA A 39 4.64 6.95 17.65
C ALA A 39 3.99 5.90 18.56
N LYS A 40 3.38 6.34 19.66
CA LYS A 40 2.62 5.46 20.56
C LYS A 40 1.39 4.87 19.86
N SER A 41 0.57 5.71 19.24
CA SER A 41 -0.64 5.24 18.52
C SER A 41 -0.27 4.33 17.34
N PHE A 42 0.86 4.56 16.68
CA PHE A 42 1.36 3.68 15.62
C PHE A 42 1.71 2.29 16.16
N LYS A 43 2.45 2.23 17.27
CA LYS A 43 2.80 0.96 17.92
C LYS A 43 1.57 0.19 18.40
N GLU A 44 0.62 0.88 19.03
CA GLU A 44 -0.65 0.29 19.46
C GLU A 44 -1.46 -0.27 18.27
N SER A 45 -1.38 0.35 17.08
CA SER A 45 -2.02 -0.19 15.88
C SER A 45 -1.32 -1.43 15.30
N GLU A 46 0.01 -1.50 15.38
CA GLU A 46 0.77 -2.71 14.98
C GLU A 46 0.46 -3.89 15.92
N ASP A 47 0.42 -3.64 17.23
CA ASP A 47 0.11 -4.67 18.23
C ASP A 47 -1.34 -5.21 18.06
N ILE A 48 -2.27 -4.38 17.58
CA ILE A 48 -3.63 -4.81 17.22
C ILE A 48 -3.63 -5.69 15.97
N GLU A 49 -2.86 -5.34 14.93
CA GLU A 49 -2.74 -6.18 13.72
C GLU A 49 -2.04 -7.52 14.01
N GLU A 50 -1.07 -7.53 14.92
CA GLU A 50 -0.35 -8.74 15.36
C GLU A 50 -1.28 -9.74 16.08
N GLY A 51 -2.32 -9.26 16.78
CA GLY A 51 -3.34 -10.10 17.43
C GLY A 51 -4.28 -10.84 16.45
N PHE A 52 -4.34 -10.43 15.18
CA PHE A 52 -5.20 -11.03 14.16
C PHE A 52 -4.44 -11.94 13.15
N LEU A 53 -3.12 -12.05 13.24
CA LEU A 53 -2.30 -12.80 12.26
C LEU A 53 -1.36 -13.81 12.95
N THR A 54 -1.45 -15.07 12.51
CA THR A 54 -0.61 -16.20 12.92
C THR A 54 0.91 -15.94 12.73
N PRO A 55 1.80 -16.63 13.48
CA PRO A 55 3.18 -16.17 13.73
C PRO A 55 4.20 -16.31 12.57
N GLU A 56 3.76 -16.61 11.35
CA GLU A 56 4.64 -16.87 10.19
C GLU A 56 4.61 -15.79 9.10
N ARG A 57 4.36 -14.53 9.48
CA ARG A 57 4.71 -13.38 8.64
C ARG A 57 5.58 -12.39 9.40
N LYS A 58 6.76 -12.84 9.84
CA LYS A 58 7.93 -11.97 9.74
C LYS A 58 8.10 -11.72 8.25
N THR A 59 7.65 -10.57 7.77
CA THR A 59 7.97 -10.13 6.41
C THR A 59 9.48 -10.25 6.27
N PRO A 60 10.01 -11.20 5.47
CA PRO A 60 11.33 -10.96 4.94
C PRO A 60 11.19 -9.65 4.18
N ASP A 61 12.23 -8.85 4.18
CA ASP A 61 12.44 -7.60 3.48
C ASP A 61 12.08 -7.69 1.97
N ARG A 62 10.80 -7.92 1.65
CA ARG A 62 10.26 -8.31 0.34
C ARG A 62 9.79 -7.13 -0.47
N PHE A 63 10.05 -5.93 0.02
CA PHE A 63 10.12 -4.75 -0.81
C PHE A 63 11.34 -3.95 -0.35
N GLY A 64 12.51 -4.36 -0.85
CA GLY A 64 13.64 -3.44 -1.07
C GLY A 64 13.32 -2.32 -2.06
N ALA A 65 12.07 -1.84 -2.08
CA ALA A 65 11.70 -0.57 -2.63
C ALA A 65 11.95 0.45 -1.51
N LYS A 66 13.19 0.94 -1.46
CA LYS A 66 13.38 2.39 -1.37
C LYS A 66 12.21 2.99 -2.14
N LEU A 67 11.28 3.68 -1.48
CA LEU A 67 10.08 4.23 -2.09
C LEU A 67 10.58 5.17 -3.20
N GLU A 68 10.80 4.62 -4.40
CA GLU A 68 11.50 5.31 -5.45
C GLU A 68 10.58 6.45 -5.82
N PHE A 69 11.12 7.65 -5.63
CA PHE A 69 10.53 8.94 -5.91
C PHE A 69 9.63 8.83 -7.15
N TRP A 70 8.31 8.72 -6.93
CA TRP A 70 7.37 8.62 -8.02
C TRP A 70 7.44 9.93 -8.80
N PRO A 71 7.77 9.92 -10.11
CA PRO A 71 7.86 11.17 -10.83
C PRO A 71 6.49 11.86 -10.83
N PRO A 72 6.44 13.17 -10.57
CA PRO A 72 5.18 13.90 -10.55
C PRO A 72 4.46 13.75 -11.89
N SER A 73 3.14 13.55 -11.86
CA SER A 73 2.28 13.41 -13.04
C SER A 73 2.56 12.19 -13.94
N SER A 74 3.09 11.09 -13.40
CA SER A 74 3.35 9.86 -14.16
C SER A 74 2.43 8.69 -13.73
N PRO A 75 1.12 8.71 -14.08
CA PRO A 75 0.21 7.61 -13.78
C PRO A 75 0.51 6.34 -14.60
N ASP A 76 1.19 6.48 -15.74
CA ASP A 76 1.63 5.42 -16.63
C ASP A 76 2.63 4.46 -15.97
N LEU A 77 3.43 4.96 -15.05
CA LEU A 77 4.35 4.11 -14.32
C LEU A 77 3.61 3.33 -13.22
N ASN A 78 2.44 3.78 -12.74
CA ASN A 78 1.84 3.28 -11.49
C ASN A 78 1.00 2.07 -11.85
N PRO A 79 1.32 0.85 -11.39
CA PRO A 79 0.57 -0.34 -11.75
C PRO A 79 -0.92 -0.22 -11.43
N CYS A 80 -1.27 0.53 -10.39
CA CYS A 80 -2.66 0.80 -10.06
C CYS A 80 -3.35 1.72 -11.09
N ASP A 81 -2.71 2.83 -11.47
CA ASP A 81 -3.29 3.81 -12.39
C ASP A 81 -3.21 3.37 -13.86
N TYR A 82 -2.10 2.78 -14.28
CA TYR A 82 -1.92 2.26 -15.64
C TYR A 82 -2.84 1.06 -15.96
N TYR A 83 -3.12 0.20 -14.98
CA TYR A 83 -3.78 -1.08 -15.24
C TYR A 83 -4.98 -1.36 -14.33
N LEU A 84 -4.77 -1.40 -13.01
CA LEU A 84 -5.78 -1.91 -12.08
C LEU A 84 -7.09 -1.12 -12.16
N TRP A 85 -7.03 0.22 -12.14
CA TRP A 85 -8.24 1.05 -12.17
C TRP A 85 -9.07 0.83 -13.44
N GLY A 86 -8.44 0.71 -14.61
CA GLY A 86 -9.15 0.44 -15.86
C GLY A 86 -9.81 -0.94 -15.89
N VAL A 87 -9.24 -1.95 -15.22
CA VAL A 87 -9.87 -3.27 -15.07
C VAL A 87 -11.04 -3.20 -14.10
N LEU A 88 -10.87 -2.56 -12.95
CA LEU A 88 -11.93 -2.42 -11.95
C LEU A 88 -13.13 -1.68 -12.52
N GLU A 89 -12.92 -0.50 -13.11
CA GLU A 89 -13.98 0.28 -13.72
C GLU A 89 -14.75 -0.54 -14.77
N ARG A 90 -14.03 -1.23 -15.65
CA ARG A 90 -14.64 -2.06 -16.69
C ARG A 90 -15.44 -3.22 -16.12
N ASP A 91 -14.95 -3.88 -15.07
CA ASP A 91 -15.54 -5.12 -14.56
C ASP A 91 -16.67 -4.87 -13.57
N THR A 92 -16.54 -3.87 -12.69
CA THR A 92 -17.58 -3.55 -11.70
C THR A 92 -18.74 -2.82 -12.35
N ASN A 93 -18.48 -1.93 -13.32
CA ASN A 93 -19.55 -1.14 -13.94
C ASN A 93 -20.33 -1.90 -15.04
N LYS A 94 -20.04 -3.19 -15.27
CA LYS A 94 -20.82 -4.04 -16.20
C LYS A 94 -22.28 -4.17 -15.80
N ARG A 95 -22.59 -3.99 -14.50
CA ARG A 95 -23.93 -4.10 -13.94
C ARG A 95 -24.13 -2.98 -12.93
N ALA A 96 -25.37 -2.48 -12.84
CA ALA A 96 -25.73 -1.56 -11.78
C ALA A 96 -25.76 -2.30 -10.42
N HIS A 97 -25.28 -1.63 -9.37
CA HIS A 97 -25.35 -2.13 -8.00
C HIS A 97 -26.40 -1.34 -7.22
N ASN A 98 -27.33 -2.04 -6.59
CA ASN A 98 -28.38 -1.43 -5.76
C ASN A 98 -28.02 -1.35 -4.27
N THR A 99 -26.89 -1.93 -3.87
CA THR A 99 -26.38 -1.89 -2.50
C THR A 99 -24.86 -1.71 -2.48
N VAL A 100 -24.35 -1.11 -1.41
CA VAL A 100 -22.91 -0.96 -1.18
C VAL A 100 -22.22 -2.32 -1.07
N ASP A 101 -22.85 -3.32 -0.47
CA ASP A 101 -22.27 -4.66 -0.31
C ASP A 101 -22.13 -5.38 -1.66
N SER A 102 -23.11 -5.22 -2.55
CA SER A 102 -23.02 -5.74 -3.92
C SER A 102 -21.82 -5.13 -4.67
N LEU A 103 -21.63 -3.82 -4.55
CA LEU A 103 -20.49 -3.12 -5.16
C LEU A 103 -19.16 -3.57 -4.56
N LYS A 104 -19.05 -3.66 -3.22
CA LYS A 104 -17.85 -4.15 -2.55
C LYS A 104 -17.47 -5.57 -2.99
N ALA A 105 -18.45 -6.48 -3.06
CA ALA A 105 -18.21 -7.84 -3.51
C ALA A 105 -17.68 -7.89 -4.95
N ALA A 106 -18.26 -7.08 -5.84
CA ALA A 106 -17.80 -6.97 -7.23
C ALA A 106 -16.36 -6.41 -7.33
N ILE A 107 -16.03 -5.37 -6.57
CA ILE A 107 -14.67 -4.82 -6.51
C ILE A 107 -13.68 -5.88 -6.04
N ILE A 108 -13.97 -6.58 -4.94
CA ILE A 108 -13.09 -7.64 -4.40
C ILE A 108 -12.84 -8.72 -5.45
N GLN A 109 -13.90 -9.17 -6.12
CA GLN A 109 -13.79 -10.20 -7.15
C GLN A 109 -12.96 -9.72 -8.36
N ALA A 110 -13.15 -8.47 -8.80
CA ALA A 110 -12.40 -7.88 -9.90
C ALA A 110 -10.91 -7.71 -9.57
N VAL A 111 -10.57 -7.26 -8.36
CA VAL A 111 -9.18 -7.17 -7.86
C VAL A 111 -8.54 -8.56 -7.86
N ALA A 112 -9.22 -9.56 -7.28
CA ALA A 112 -8.70 -10.92 -7.20
C ALA A 112 -8.43 -11.52 -8.59
N HIS A 113 -9.33 -11.29 -9.54
CA HIS A 113 -9.15 -11.73 -10.93
C HIS A 113 -7.98 -11.01 -11.62
N ALA A 114 -7.88 -9.68 -11.49
CA ALA A 114 -6.84 -8.87 -12.10
C ALA A 114 -5.43 -9.26 -11.60
N VAL A 115 -5.27 -9.40 -10.28
CA VAL A 115 -4.00 -9.77 -9.64
C VAL A 115 -3.68 -11.25 -9.85
N GLY A 116 -4.69 -12.12 -9.85
CA GLY A 116 -4.53 -13.55 -10.11
C GLY A 116 -3.90 -13.85 -11.48
N ARG A 117 -4.27 -13.10 -12.51
CA ARG A 117 -3.63 -13.20 -13.84
C ARG A 117 -2.15 -12.84 -13.82
N PHE A 118 -1.76 -11.85 -13.03
CA PHE A 118 -0.36 -11.43 -12.95
C PHE A 118 0.52 -12.57 -12.43
N ARG A 119 0.10 -13.23 -11.34
CA ARG A 119 0.81 -14.40 -10.80
C ARG A 119 1.00 -15.50 -11.86
N HIS A 120 -0.08 -15.89 -12.53
CA HIS A 120 -0.02 -16.94 -13.56
C HIS A 120 0.93 -16.59 -14.71
N ARG A 121 0.96 -15.33 -15.14
CA ARG A 121 1.88 -14.88 -16.19
C ARG A 121 3.33 -14.89 -15.73
N VAL A 122 3.61 -14.44 -14.50
CA VAL A 122 4.97 -14.49 -13.92
C VAL A 122 5.45 -15.95 -13.84
N GLU A 123 4.61 -16.86 -13.36
CA GLU A 123 4.91 -18.29 -13.31
C GLU A 123 5.21 -18.86 -14.71
N ALA A 124 4.42 -18.50 -15.72
CA ALA A 124 4.64 -18.94 -17.10
C ALA A 124 5.96 -18.40 -17.70
N VAL A 125 6.33 -17.15 -17.41
CA VAL A 125 7.62 -16.56 -17.83
C VAL A 125 8.79 -17.28 -17.15
N ILE A 126 8.68 -17.60 -15.86
CA ILE A 126 9.70 -18.34 -15.10
C ILE A 126 9.92 -19.73 -15.71
N VAL A 127 8.83 -20.46 -16.01
CA VAL A 127 8.91 -21.79 -16.65
C VAL A 127 9.60 -21.73 -18.01
N LYS A 128 9.43 -20.63 -18.76
CA LYS A 128 10.12 -20.41 -20.04
C LYS A 128 11.50 -19.76 -19.93
N GLY A 129 12.06 -19.63 -18.73
CA GLY A 129 13.39 -19.04 -18.53
C GLY A 129 13.48 -17.57 -18.95
N GLY A 130 12.39 -16.80 -18.81
CA GLY A 130 12.35 -15.39 -19.22
C GLY A 130 11.95 -15.17 -20.68
N SER A 131 11.67 -16.24 -21.44
CA SER A 131 11.20 -16.12 -22.82
C SER A 131 9.72 -15.69 -22.91
N TRP A 132 9.31 -15.27 -24.10
CA TRP A 132 7.99 -14.71 -24.36
C TRP A 132 6.84 -15.72 -24.16
N ILE A 133 5.71 -15.23 -23.64
CA ILE A 133 4.46 -15.97 -23.41
C ILE A 133 3.31 -15.29 -24.15
N GLU A 134 2.42 -16.10 -24.76
CA GLU A 134 1.14 -15.65 -25.35
C GLU A 134 0.10 -15.30 -24.28
#